data_AF-A0A8S0H4T4-F1
#
_entry.id   AF-A0A8S0H4T4-F1
#
_cell.length_a   1.000
_cell.length_b   1.000
_cell.length_c   1.000
_cell.angle_alpha   90.00
_cell.angle_beta   90.00
_cell.angle_gamma   90.00
#
_symmetry.space_group_name_H-M   'P 1'
#
loop_
_entity.id
_entity.type
_entity.pdbx_description
1 polymer ?
#
loop_
_entity_poly.entity_id
_entity_poly.type
_entity_poly.pdbx_seq_one_letter_code
_entity_poly.pdbx_strand_id
1 'polypeptide(L)'
;MQFHPDDEPLLRLEQEAQIRGLYQASQVSGHELLLEIIPPRDLPGAHPEVLYRSLKRLYNLGIYPAWWKIEAQSAEEWKKLDELIQERDPYCRGVVLLGLNASAEALAEGFRQAADSRTCRGFAVGRTIFQEPSRAWLAGEIDDDTLIRQVQGTFEQLINAWRSARPV
;
A
#
# COMPACT_ATOMS: atom_id res chain seq x y z
N MET A 1 -7.99 3.57 2.34
CA MET A 1 -8.84 4.45 3.18
C MET A 1 -7.94 5.50 3.82
N GLN A 2 -8.44 6.72 3.94
CA GLN A 2 -7.82 7.75 4.78
C GLN A 2 -8.11 7.43 6.24
N PHE A 3 -7.09 7.23 7.06
CA PHE A 3 -7.28 6.83 8.46
C PHE A 3 -6.17 7.38 9.36
N HIS A 4 -6.54 8.16 10.37
CA HIS A 4 -5.66 8.63 11.43
C HIS A 4 -6.10 8.04 12.79
N PRO A 5 -5.19 7.48 13.61
CA PRO A 5 -5.57 6.89 14.89
C PRO A 5 -5.95 7.95 15.94
N ASP A 6 -5.61 9.22 15.68
CA ASP A 6 -5.96 10.39 16.50
C ASP A 6 -6.96 11.33 15.78
N ASP A 7 -7.65 10.85 14.74
CA ASP A 7 -8.76 11.60 14.15
C ASP A 7 -9.83 11.94 15.20
N GLU A 8 -10.69 12.90 14.85
CA GLU A 8 -11.85 13.27 15.67
C GLU A 8 -12.59 11.98 16.11
N PRO A 9 -12.90 11.82 17.42
CA PRO A 9 -13.37 10.56 17.95
C PRO A 9 -14.56 9.93 17.23
N LEU A 10 -15.56 10.73 16.81
CA LEU A 10 -16.72 10.19 16.10
C LEU A 10 -16.35 9.73 14.70
N LEU A 11 -15.59 10.53 13.94
CA LEU A 11 -15.09 10.13 12.62
C LEU A 11 -14.28 8.83 12.69
N ARG A 12 -13.35 8.76 13.65
CA ARG A 12 -12.51 7.58 13.84
C ARG A 12 -13.33 6.34 14.20
N LEU A 13 -14.29 6.47 15.12
CA LEU A 13 -15.17 5.35 15.52
C LEU A 13 -16.05 4.87 14.37
N GLU A 14 -16.55 5.77 13.55
CA GLU A 14 -17.32 5.43 12.35
C GLU A 14 -16.47 4.64 11.36
N GLN A 15 -15.26 5.09 11.06
CA GLN A 15 -14.32 4.38 10.19
C GLN A 15 -13.98 2.98 10.74
N GLU A 16 -13.69 2.88 12.05
CA GLU A 16 -13.41 1.60 12.70
C GLU A 16 -14.59 0.62 12.62
N ALA A 17 -15.82 1.12 12.79
CA ALA A 17 -17.03 0.31 12.67
C ALA A 17 -17.21 -0.20 11.23
N GLN A 18 -16.99 0.65 10.23
CA GLN A 18 -17.07 0.27 8.81
C GLN A 18 -16.01 -0.78 8.44
N ILE A 19 -14.75 -0.58 8.87
CA ILE A 19 -13.67 -1.56 8.63
C ILE A 19 -14.02 -2.89 9.30
N ARG A 20 -14.53 -2.88 10.54
CA ARG A 20 -14.95 -4.10 11.24
C ARG A 20 -16.06 -4.83 10.49
N GLY A 21 -17.07 -4.10 9.99
CA GLY A 21 -18.15 -4.67 9.19
C GLY A 21 -17.64 -5.35 7.92
N LEU A 22 -16.75 -4.68 7.18
CA LEU A 22 -16.11 -5.24 5.99
C LEU A 22 -15.26 -6.48 6.31
N TYR A 23 -14.50 -6.43 7.40
CA TYR A 23 -13.72 -7.57 7.87
C TYR A 23 -14.61 -8.77 8.19
N GLN A 24 -15.68 -8.58 8.95
CA GLN A 24 -16.64 -9.66 9.25
C GLN A 24 -17.28 -10.23 7.98
N ALA A 25 -17.67 -9.37 7.03
CA ALA A 25 -18.21 -9.81 5.75
C ALA A 25 -17.18 -10.63 4.93
N SER A 26 -15.90 -10.25 4.95
CA SER A 26 -14.83 -11.01 4.30
C SER A 26 -14.68 -12.42 4.91
N GLN A 27 -14.78 -12.53 6.24
CA GLN A 27 -14.71 -13.82 6.94
C GLN A 27 -15.90 -14.72 6.61
N VAL A 28 -17.12 -14.19 6.62
CA VAL A 28 -18.34 -14.95 6.30
C VAL A 28 -18.33 -15.43 4.84
N SER A 29 -17.83 -14.60 3.92
CA SER A 29 -17.80 -14.92 2.50
C SER A 29 -16.59 -15.73 2.07
N GLY A 30 -15.58 -15.90 2.94
CA GLY A 30 -14.33 -16.60 2.63
C GLY A 30 -13.38 -15.84 1.71
N HIS A 31 -13.58 -14.54 1.51
CA HIS A 31 -12.69 -13.71 0.70
C HIS A 31 -11.52 -13.17 1.50
N GLU A 32 -10.37 -13.03 0.85
CA GLU A 32 -9.23 -12.33 1.42
C GLU A 32 -9.49 -10.81 1.43
N LEU A 33 -9.24 -10.19 2.58
CA LEU A 33 -9.31 -8.74 2.72
C LEU A 33 -7.91 -8.12 2.53
N LEU A 34 -7.78 -7.24 1.53
CA LEU A 34 -6.67 -6.30 1.40
C LEU A 34 -7.11 -4.95 1.96
N LEU A 35 -6.48 -4.48 3.03
CA LEU A 35 -6.80 -3.19 3.61
C LEU A 35 -5.73 -2.14 3.27
N GLU A 36 -6.15 -1.09 2.57
CA GLU A 36 -5.30 0.05 2.23
C GLU A 36 -5.40 1.14 3.29
N ILE A 37 -4.27 1.53 3.89
CA ILE A 37 -4.20 2.59 4.91
C ILE A 37 -3.33 3.72 4.38
N ILE A 38 -3.90 4.92 4.34
CA ILE A 38 -3.24 6.15 3.93
C ILE A 38 -3.50 7.16 5.05
N PRO A 39 -2.51 7.52 5.88
CA PRO A 39 -2.66 8.60 6.82
C PRO A 39 -2.89 9.95 6.11
N PRO A 40 -3.84 10.79 6.56
CA PRO A 40 -4.01 12.15 6.04
C PRO A 40 -2.77 13.00 6.30
N ARG A 41 -2.29 13.72 5.28
CA ARG A 41 -1.02 14.49 5.32
C ARG A 41 -1.09 15.81 6.09
N ASP A 42 -2.30 16.31 6.25
CA ASP A 42 -2.68 17.56 6.88
C ASP A 42 -2.85 17.47 8.40
N LEU A 43 -2.83 16.25 8.95
CA LEU A 43 -2.95 16.03 10.39
C LEU A 43 -1.58 15.96 11.10
N PRO A 44 -1.49 16.39 12.37
CA PRO A 44 -0.26 16.34 13.14
C PRO A 44 0.23 14.92 13.40
N GLY A 45 1.52 14.68 13.22
CA GLY A 45 2.18 13.41 13.50
C GLY A 45 3.27 13.09 12.48
N ALA A 46 4.32 12.38 12.89
CA ALA A 46 5.31 11.89 11.94
C ALA A 46 4.67 10.76 11.10
N HIS A 47 4.59 10.95 9.78
CA HIS A 47 3.88 10.06 8.86
C HIS A 47 4.19 8.56 9.00
N PRO A 48 5.45 8.13 9.20
CA PRO A 48 5.74 6.72 9.46
C PRO A 48 5.15 6.21 10.79
N GLU A 49 5.21 7.05 11.84
CA GLU A 49 4.68 6.70 13.16
C GLU A 49 3.15 6.59 13.13
N VAL A 50 2.48 7.51 12.43
CA VAL A 50 1.02 7.50 12.29
C VAL A 50 0.56 6.21 11.61
N LEU A 51 1.19 5.81 10.50
CA LEU A 51 0.89 4.56 9.82
C LEU A 51 1.08 3.34 10.74
N TYR A 52 2.22 3.28 11.44
CA TYR A 52 2.50 2.20 12.39
C TYR A 52 1.43 2.11 13.48
N ARG A 53 1.04 3.25 14.06
CA ARG A 53 -0.02 3.33 15.08
C ARG A 53 -1.39 2.95 14.53
N SER A 54 -1.68 3.27 13.27
CA SER A 54 -2.90 2.84 12.58
C SER A 54 -3.00 1.32 12.48
N LEU A 55 -1.95 0.65 12.00
CA LEU A 55 -1.92 -0.83 11.93
C LEU A 55 -2.08 -1.45 13.32
N LYS A 56 -1.28 -0.96 14.29
CA LYS A 56 -1.36 -1.43 15.69
C LYS A 56 -2.76 -1.27 16.26
N ARG A 57 -3.43 -0.16 15.98
CA ARG A 57 -4.79 0.11 16.43
C ARG A 57 -5.80 -0.86 15.81
N LEU A 58 -5.73 -1.14 14.52
CA LEU A 58 -6.62 -2.09 13.86
C LEU A 58 -6.41 -3.52 14.40
N TYR A 59 -5.18 -3.93 14.67
CA TYR A 59 -4.92 -5.19 15.39
C TYR A 59 -5.52 -5.21 16.80
N ASN A 60 -5.41 -4.12 17.57
CA ASN A 60 -6.04 -4.02 18.89
C ASN A 60 -7.57 -4.18 18.84
N LEU A 61 -8.18 -3.82 17.71
CA LEU A 61 -9.61 -3.96 17.47
C LEU A 61 -10.01 -5.36 17.01
N GLY A 62 -9.04 -6.27 16.82
CA GLY A 62 -9.25 -7.63 16.35
C GLY A 62 -9.46 -7.73 14.84
N ILE A 63 -8.91 -6.79 14.07
CA ILE A 63 -8.99 -6.76 12.60
C ILE A 63 -7.65 -7.26 12.05
N TYR A 64 -7.69 -8.39 11.35
CA TYR A 64 -6.51 -9.10 10.82
C TYR A 64 -6.68 -9.32 9.31
N PRO A 65 -6.46 -8.30 8.46
CA PRO A 65 -6.62 -8.45 7.03
C PRO A 65 -5.55 -9.41 6.47
N ALA A 66 -5.90 -10.18 5.45
CA ALA A 66 -4.96 -11.09 4.80
C ALA A 66 -3.74 -10.33 4.23
N TRP A 67 -3.97 -9.09 3.76
CA TRP A 67 -2.95 -8.25 3.19
C TRP A 67 -3.09 -6.79 3.64
N TRP A 68 -1.94 -6.12 3.79
CA TRP A 68 -1.87 -4.67 3.93
C TRP A 68 -1.44 -4.01 2.63
N LYS A 69 -2.00 -2.84 2.34
CA LYS A 69 -1.52 -1.96 1.27
C LYS A 69 -1.16 -0.61 1.87
N ILE A 70 0.14 -0.29 1.87
CA ILE A 70 0.69 0.90 2.54
C ILE A 70 1.72 1.61 1.66
N GLU A 71 1.98 2.88 1.95
CA GLU A 71 2.99 3.67 1.25
C GLU A 71 4.41 3.22 1.60
N ALA A 72 5.38 3.58 0.75
CA ALA A 72 6.78 3.26 0.98
C ALA A 72 7.29 3.86 2.29
N GLN A 73 7.99 3.03 3.06
CA GLN A 73 8.63 3.38 4.32
C GLN A 73 10.15 3.33 4.18
N SER A 74 10.87 3.95 5.12
CA SER A 74 12.31 3.74 5.24
C SER A 74 12.62 2.31 5.68
N ALA A 75 13.85 1.86 5.45
CA ALA A 75 14.31 0.54 5.89
C ALA A 75 14.18 0.33 7.42
N GLU A 76 14.32 1.39 8.22
CA GLU A 76 14.12 1.32 9.68
C GLU A 76 12.65 1.05 10.04
N GLU A 77 11.74 1.76 9.39
CA GLU A 77 10.30 1.64 9.64
C GLU A 77 9.76 0.30 9.13
N TRP A 78 10.31 -0.25 8.04
CA TRP A 78 10.02 -1.61 7.61
C TRP A 78 10.37 -2.67 8.65
N LYS A 79 11.48 -2.52 9.37
CA LYS A 79 11.85 -3.45 10.46
C LYS A 79 10.82 -3.42 11.58
N LYS A 80 10.38 -2.22 11.99
CA LYS A 80 9.33 -2.04 13.00
C LYS A 80 8.01 -2.67 12.55
N LEU A 81 7.63 -2.47 11.28
CA LEU A 81 6.42 -3.06 10.70
C LEU A 81 6.49 -4.59 10.66
N ASP A 82 7.63 -5.15 10.26
CA ASP A 82 7.83 -6.60 10.25
C ASP A 82 7.67 -7.19 11.66
N GLU A 83 8.25 -6.56 12.67
CA GLU A 83 8.13 -6.98 14.07
C GLU A 83 6.67 -6.91 14.55
N LEU A 84 5.99 -5.79 14.29
CA LEU A 84 4.59 -5.63 14.66
C LEU A 84 3.69 -6.67 14.01
N ILE A 85 3.83 -6.89 12.70
CA ILE A 85 3.01 -7.87 11.96
C ILE A 85 3.34 -9.28 12.46
N GLN A 86 4.61 -9.63 12.68
CA GLN A 86 4.99 -10.93 13.20
C GLN A 86 4.46 -11.20 14.63
N GLU A 87 4.43 -10.16 15.48
CA GLU A 87 3.87 -10.25 16.84
C GLU A 87 2.34 -10.39 16.82
N ARG A 88 1.66 -9.58 16.01
CA ARG A 88 0.20 -9.42 16.05
C ARG A 88 -0.55 -10.36 15.14
N ASP A 89 0.01 -10.68 13.97
CA ASP A 89 -0.65 -11.43 12.91
C ASP A 89 0.36 -12.30 12.15
N PRO A 90 0.82 -13.43 12.74
CA PRO A 90 1.75 -14.34 12.10
C PRO A 90 1.18 -15.02 10.85
N TYR A 91 -0.13 -14.89 10.58
CA TYR A 91 -0.81 -15.44 9.41
C TYR A 91 -1.02 -14.42 8.29
N CYS A 92 -0.64 -13.15 8.51
CA CYS A 92 -0.66 -12.12 7.48
C CYS A 92 0.14 -12.60 6.26
N ARG A 93 -0.46 -12.54 5.06
CA ARG A 93 0.21 -12.95 3.82
C ARG A 93 1.29 -11.96 3.41
N GLY A 94 1.14 -10.71 3.82
CA GLY A 94 2.16 -9.70 3.76
C GLY A 94 1.62 -8.32 3.38
N VAL A 95 2.54 -7.51 2.88
CA VAL A 95 2.31 -6.11 2.55
C VAL A 95 2.63 -5.89 1.08
N VAL A 96 1.80 -5.10 0.41
CA VAL A 96 2.07 -4.56 -0.93
C VAL A 96 2.22 -3.05 -0.89
N LEU A 97 3.24 -2.54 -1.57
CA LEU A 97 3.49 -1.11 -1.71
C LEU A 97 2.48 -0.45 -2.64
N LEU A 98 1.86 0.65 -2.18
CA LEU A 98 1.01 1.48 -3.02
C LEU A 98 1.79 2.60 -3.70
N GLY A 99 1.22 3.17 -4.77
CA GLY A 99 1.94 4.11 -5.63
C GLY A 99 1.78 5.61 -5.36
N LEU A 100 0.64 6.08 -4.81
CA LEU A 100 0.26 7.51 -4.67
C LEU A 100 0.53 8.42 -5.89
N ASN A 101 0.58 7.87 -7.11
CA ASN A 101 1.00 8.62 -8.30
C ASN A 101 2.44 9.18 -8.21
N ALA A 102 3.31 8.50 -7.44
CA ALA A 102 4.74 8.75 -7.43
C ALA A 102 5.37 8.36 -8.77
N SER A 103 6.53 8.95 -9.08
CA SER A 103 7.28 8.58 -10.29
C SER A 103 7.84 7.15 -10.17
N ALA A 104 8.22 6.56 -11.30
CA ALA A 104 8.84 5.24 -11.33
C ALA A 104 10.15 5.20 -10.52
N GLU A 105 10.93 6.29 -10.54
CA GLU A 105 12.17 6.42 -9.77
C GLU A 105 11.92 6.45 -8.27
N ALA A 106 10.90 7.20 -7.82
CA ALA A 106 10.51 7.25 -6.42
C ALA A 106 10.01 5.89 -5.92
N LEU A 107 9.27 5.15 -6.76
CA LEU A 107 8.87 3.77 -6.46
C LEU A 107 10.07 2.83 -6.38
N ALA A 108 11.01 2.94 -7.31
CA ALA A 108 12.23 2.14 -7.29
C ALA A 108 13.06 2.38 -6.01
N GLU A 109 13.11 3.62 -5.51
CA GLU A 109 13.70 3.90 -4.20
C GLU A 109 12.91 3.26 -3.07
N GLY A 110 11.58 3.37 -3.07
CA GLY A 110 10.73 2.68 -2.10
C GLY A 110 10.94 1.16 -2.08
N PHE A 111 11.16 0.54 -3.26
CA PHE A 111 11.48 -0.89 -3.36
C PHE A 111 12.82 -1.23 -2.72
N ARG A 112 13.84 -0.38 -2.89
CA ARG A 112 15.14 -0.55 -2.21
C ARG A 112 15.02 -0.45 -0.70
N GLN A 113 14.23 0.50 -0.20
CA GLN A 113 13.99 0.62 1.24
C GLN A 113 13.25 -0.58 1.83
N ALA A 114 12.38 -1.23 1.04
CA ALA A 114 11.65 -2.43 1.43
C ALA A 114 12.41 -3.75 1.20
N ALA A 115 13.64 -3.70 0.66
CA ALA A 115 14.34 -4.89 0.17
C ALA A 115 14.45 -5.99 1.22
N ASP A 116 14.86 -5.61 2.44
CA ASP A 116 15.09 -6.51 3.58
C ASP A 116 13.81 -6.82 4.38
N SER A 117 12.67 -6.21 4.04
CA SER A 117 11.42 -6.49 4.74
C SER A 117 10.98 -7.93 4.50
N ARG A 118 10.65 -8.64 5.58
CA ARG A 118 10.12 -10.01 5.57
C ARG A 118 8.65 -10.04 5.19
N THR A 119 7.92 -8.96 5.46
CA THR A 119 6.48 -8.88 5.19
C THR A 119 6.15 -8.21 3.86
N CYS A 120 7.00 -7.35 3.31
CA CYS A 120 6.78 -6.76 1.99
C CYS A 120 6.97 -7.80 0.89
N ARG A 121 5.90 -8.08 0.13
CA ARG A 121 5.85 -9.12 -0.90
C ARG A 121 5.72 -8.59 -2.33
N GLY A 122 5.43 -7.30 -2.51
CA GLY A 122 5.29 -6.73 -3.84
C GLY A 122 4.75 -5.31 -3.81
N PHE A 123 4.14 -4.92 -4.92
CA PHE A 123 3.55 -3.61 -5.12
C PHE A 123 2.23 -3.72 -5.88
N ALA A 124 1.33 -2.77 -5.61
CA ALA A 124 0.04 -2.59 -6.27
C ALA A 124 -0.07 -1.13 -6.71
N VAL A 125 0.48 -0.84 -7.89
CA VAL A 125 0.62 0.51 -8.47
C VAL A 125 -0.28 0.63 -9.69
N GLY A 126 -0.94 1.79 -9.83
CA GLY A 126 -1.87 2.06 -10.93
C GLY A 126 -1.45 3.28 -11.74
N ARG A 127 -1.80 4.48 -11.26
CA ARG A 127 -1.63 5.75 -11.99
C ARG A 127 -0.24 5.97 -12.59
N THR A 128 0.82 5.62 -11.87
CA THR A 128 2.20 5.71 -12.38
C THR A 128 2.39 4.95 -13.70
N ILE A 129 1.68 3.83 -13.90
CA ILE A 129 1.82 2.96 -15.08
C ILE A 129 1.02 3.49 -16.26
N PHE A 130 -0.24 3.91 -16.04
CA PHE A 130 -1.17 4.14 -17.14
C PHE A 130 -1.69 5.57 -17.27
N GLN A 131 -1.58 6.43 -16.24
CA GLN A 131 -2.30 7.70 -16.23
C GLN A 131 -1.91 8.60 -17.41
N GLU A 132 -0.61 8.79 -17.65
CA GLU A 132 -0.17 9.66 -18.73
C GLU A 132 -0.44 9.07 -20.13
N PRO A 133 -0.04 7.82 -20.42
CA PRO A 133 -0.39 7.19 -21.70
C PRO A 133 -1.89 7.23 -21.99
N SER A 134 -2.74 6.97 -20.98
CA SER A 134 -4.20 7.05 -21.14
C SER A 134 -4.68 8.47 -21.42
N ARG A 135 -4.08 9.50 -20.81
CA ARG A 135 -4.43 10.91 -21.06
C ARG A 135 -4.12 11.29 -22.52
N ALA A 136 -2.91 10.98 -23.00
CA ALA A 136 -2.51 11.25 -24.38
C ALA A 136 -3.39 10.50 -25.40
N TRP A 137 -3.74 9.24 -25.10
CA TRP A 137 -4.62 8.45 -25.95
C TRP A 137 -6.03 9.03 -26.03
N LEU A 138 -6.62 9.42 -24.89
CA LEU A 138 -7.93 10.09 -24.85
C LEU A 138 -7.93 11.45 -25.57
N ALA A 139 -6.78 12.11 -25.65
CA ALA A 139 -6.60 13.36 -26.40
C ALA A 139 -6.39 13.13 -27.92
N GLY A 140 -6.28 11.88 -28.37
CA GLY A 140 -5.97 11.54 -29.76
C GLY A 140 -4.51 11.84 -30.16
N GLU A 141 -3.62 12.05 -29.18
CA GLU A 141 -2.20 12.35 -29.40
C GLU A 141 -1.39 11.08 -29.72
N ILE A 142 -1.86 9.91 -29.26
CA ILE A 142 -1.24 8.61 -29.51
C ILE A 142 -2.28 7.56 -29.92
N ASP A 143 -1.84 6.54 -30.66
CA ASP A 143 -2.67 5.40 -31.07
C ASP A 143 -2.70 4.27 -30.02
N ASP A 144 -3.57 3.28 -30.26
CA ASP A 144 -3.74 2.11 -29.39
C ASP A 144 -2.43 1.35 -29.16
N ASP A 145 -1.64 1.15 -30.22
CA ASP A 145 -0.37 0.44 -30.14
C ASP A 145 0.65 1.19 -29.28
N THR A 146 0.68 2.53 -29.36
CA THR A 146 1.55 3.36 -28.52
C THR A 146 1.11 3.33 -27.07
N LEU A 147 -0.19 3.39 -26.79
CA LEU A 147 -0.73 3.23 -25.44
C LEU A 147 -0.28 1.89 -24.83
N ILE A 148 -0.48 0.79 -25.54
CA ILE A 148 -0.10 -0.55 -25.09
C ILE A 148 1.40 -0.62 -24.78
N ARG A 149 2.25 -0.15 -25.71
CA ARG A 149 3.71 -0.16 -25.53
C ARG A 149 4.16 0.65 -24.32
N GLN A 150 3.60 1.85 -24.11
CA GLN A 150 4.00 2.72 -23.00
C GLN A 150 3.57 2.18 -21.64
N VAL A 151 2.33 1.67 -21.54
CA VAL A 151 1.82 1.03 -20.32
C VAL A 151 2.62 -0.22 -19.98
N GLN A 152 2.87 -1.08 -20.98
CA GLN A 152 3.70 -2.28 -20.83
C GLN A 152 5.12 -1.91 -20.38
N GLY A 153 5.77 -0.98 -21.08
CA GLY A 153 7.15 -0.57 -20.78
C GLY A 153 7.30 -0.03 -19.37
N THR A 154 6.35 0.79 -18.89
CA THR A 154 6.37 1.32 -17.53
C THR A 154 6.16 0.21 -16.49
N PHE A 155 5.27 -0.75 -16.76
CA PHE A 155 5.08 -1.88 -15.86
C PHE A 155 6.31 -2.80 -15.79
N GLU A 156 6.94 -3.10 -16.93
CA GLU A 156 8.19 -3.87 -16.99
C GLU A 156 9.33 -3.19 -16.24
N GLN A 157 9.46 -1.86 -16.35
CA GLN A 157 10.43 -1.09 -15.58
C GLN A 157 10.24 -1.27 -14.06
N LEU A 158 8.98 -1.19 -13.57
CA LEU A 158 8.70 -1.39 -12.15
C LEU A 158 8.96 -2.83 -11.69
N ILE A 159 8.63 -3.83 -12.51
CA ILE A 159 8.95 -5.25 -12.22
C ILE A 159 10.46 -5.43 -12.10
N ASN A 160 11.24 -4.87 -13.03
CA ASN A 160 12.69 -4.96 -13.03
C ASN A 160 13.32 -4.23 -11.84
N ALA A 161 12.77 -3.06 -11.47
CA ALA A 161 13.19 -2.33 -10.28
C ALA A 161 12.92 -3.14 -9.00
N TRP A 162 11.74 -3.75 -8.87
CA TRP A 162 11.38 -4.60 -7.74
C TRP A 162 12.30 -5.82 -7.61
N ARG A 163 12.58 -6.52 -8.72
CA ARG A 163 13.49 -7.67 -8.75
C ARG A 163 14.92 -7.27 -8.41
N SER A 164 15.41 -6.17 -8.97
CA SER A 164 16.78 -5.68 -8.74
C SER A 164 17.01 -5.24 -7.30
N ALA A 165 15.97 -4.77 -6.60
CA ALA A 165 16.06 -4.41 -5.19
C ALA A 165 16.24 -5.64 -4.27
N ARG A 166 15.91 -6.85 -4.75
CA ARG A 166 15.94 -8.09 -3.96
C ARG A 166 16.70 -9.19 -4.71
N PRO A 167 18.01 -9.03 -4.90
CA PRO A 167 18.82 -10.05 -5.55
C PRO A 167 18.74 -11.35 -4.74
N VAL A 168 18.46 -12.45 -5.45
CA VAL A 168 18.38 -13.82 -4.91
C VAL A 168 19.75 -14.31 -4.51
#